data_AF-A0A3B0A6D1-F1
#
_entry.id   AF-A0A3B0A6D1-F1
#
_cell.length_a   1.000
_cell.length_b   1.000
_cell.length_c   1.000
_cell.angle_alpha   90.00
_cell.angle_beta   90.00
_cell.angle_gamma   90.00
#
_symmetry.space_group_name_H-M   'P 1'
#
loop_
_entity.id
_entity.type
_entity.pdbx_description
1 polymer ?
#
loop_
_entity_poly.entity_id
_entity_poly.type
_entity_poly.pdbx_seq_one_letter_code
_entity_poly.pdbx_strand_id
1 'polypeptide(L)'
;MKPDYDRQTNPRWPNHLDDATHRARAVARMYRAHLRAVRPDLCDQADATAAGFGEDWMLDRPEVIEPDRELTTAQAAELVNVSPLTIRKWACLDHPDDPTRKLLPRFDKRGRETVYLAGQVLEAVAVLRRAKP
;
A
#
# COMPACT_ATOMS: atom_id res chain seq x y z
N MET A 1 -4.16 -26.03 27.62
CA MET A 1 -3.72 -24.65 27.36
C MET A 1 -3.38 -24.57 25.88
N LYS A 2 -4.22 -23.95 25.05
CA LYS A 2 -3.92 -23.81 23.61
C LYS A 2 -2.75 -22.82 23.46
N PRO A 3 -1.79 -23.04 22.55
CA PRO A 3 -0.80 -22.03 22.23
C PRO A 3 -1.50 -20.71 21.87
N ASP A 4 -0.98 -19.60 22.38
CA ASP A 4 -1.42 -18.24 22.02
C ASP A 4 -0.97 -17.96 20.57
N TYR A 5 -1.64 -18.61 19.61
CA TYR A 5 -1.34 -18.52 18.18
C TYR A 5 -1.46 -17.09 17.65
N ASP A 6 -2.20 -16.24 18.36
CA ASP A 6 -2.43 -14.84 17.99
C ASP A 6 -1.17 -13.97 18.19
N ARG A 7 -0.23 -14.40 19.05
CA ARG A 7 1.00 -13.65 19.36
C ARG A 7 2.27 -14.23 18.75
N GLN A 8 2.15 -15.26 17.91
CA GLN A 8 3.32 -15.87 17.31
C GLN A 8 3.91 -14.94 16.25
N THR A 9 5.17 -14.52 16.43
CA THR A 9 5.95 -13.87 15.38
C THR A 9 6.44 -14.92 14.39
N ASN A 10 6.42 -14.59 13.09
CA ASN A 10 6.92 -15.48 12.05
C ASN A 10 8.08 -14.80 11.31
N PRO A 11 9.35 -15.16 11.60
CA PRO A 11 10.50 -14.52 10.98
C PRO A 11 10.62 -14.81 9.48
N ARG A 12 9.87 -15.77 8.94
CA ARG A 12 9.80 -16.04 7.49
C ARG A 12 8.72 -15.22 6.78
N TRP A 13 7.81 -14.58 7.52
CA TRP A 13 6.81 -13.71 6.93
C TRP A 13 7.47 -12.38 6.52
N PRO A 14 7.14 -11.79 5.35
CA PRO A 14 7.81 -10.59 4.85
C PRO A 14 7.89 -9.44 5.85
N ASN A 15 6.85 -9.26 6.68
CA ASN A 15 6.88 -8.37 7.83
C ASN A 15 6.80 -9.15 9.14
N HIS A 16 7.95 -9.47 9.73
CA HIS A 16 8.03 -10.27 10.96
C HIS A 16 7.29 -9.66 12.18
N LEU A 17 6.92 -8.38 12.12
CA LEU A 17 6.14 -7.67 13.15
C LEU A 17 4.61 -7.77 12.96
N ASP A 18 4.14 -8.29 11.82
CA ASP A 18 2.72 -8.54 11.61
C ASP A 18 2.20 -9.54 12.64
N ASP A 19 1.15 -9.20 13.37
CA ASP A 19 0.41 -10.16 14.19
C ASP A 19 -0.39 -11.15 13.34
N ALA A 20 -1.04 -12.13 13.98
CA ALA A 20 -1.81 -13.15 13.27
C ALA A 20 -2.92 -12.57 12.38
N THR A 21 -3.57 -11.49 12.81
CA THR A 21 -4.65 -10.84 12.05
C THR A 21 -4.11 -10.13 10.81
N HIS A 22 -3.01 -9.39 10.95
CA HIS A 22 -2.35 -8.73 9.81
C HIS A 22 -1.91 -9.75 8.76
N ARG A 23 -1.31 -10.87 9.20
CA ARG A 23 -0.94 -11.98 8.30
C ARG A 23 -2.15 -12.60 7.62
N ALA A 24 -3.22 -12.89 8.38
CA ALA A 24 -4.45 -13.47 7.83
C ALA A 24 -5.06 -12.56 6.76
N ARG A 25 -5.12 -11.24 6.99
CA ARG A 25 -5.60 -10.25 6.01
C ARG A 25 -4.72 -10.20 4.76
N ALA A 26 -3.40 -10.26 4.92
CA ALA A 26 -2.48 -10.30 3.79
C ALA A 26 -2.65 -11.58 2.95
N VAL A 27 -2.78 -12.75 3.60
CA VAL A 27 -3.07 -14.02 2.93
C VAL A 27 -4.43 -13.97 2.21
N ALA A 28 -5.47 -13.42 2.85
CA ALA A 28 -6.78 -13.25 2.22
C ALA A 28 -6.71 -12.36 0.97
N ARG A 29 -5.95 -11.25 1.01
CA ARG A 29 -5.68 -10.40 -0.16
C ARG A 29 -5.00 -11.17 -1.29
N MET A 30 -4.02 -12.03 -0.98
CA MET A 30 -3.37 -12.89 -1.98
C MET A 30 -4.36 -13.85 -2.63
N TYR A 31 -5.15 -14.59 -1.84
CA TYR A 31 -6.19 -15.48 -2.38
C TYR A 31 -7.18 -14.72 -3.26
N ARG A 32 -7.66 -13.57 -2.78
CA ARG A 32 -8.58 -12.72 -3.53
C ARG A 32 -8.01 -12.27 -4.88
N ALA A 33 -6.75 -11.84 -4.91
CA ALA A 33 -6.09 -11.45 -6.15
C ALA A 33 -6.02 -12.63 -7.16
N HIS A 34 -5.65 -13.82 -6.68
CA HIS A 34 -5.63 -15.03 -7.52
C HIS A 34 -7.02 -15.44 -7.99
N LEU A 35 -8.03 -15.42 -7.10
CA LEU A 35 -9.40 -15.78 -7.43
C LEU A 35 -10.01 -14.80 -8.42
N ARG A 36 -9.80 -13.50 -8.24
CA ARG A 36 -10.34 -12.46 -9.13
C ARG A 36 -9.75 -12.56 -10.54
N ALA A 37 -8.50 -13.01 -10.67
CA ALA A 37 -7.89 -13.26 -11.98
C ALA A 37 -8.53 -14.43 -12.75
N VAL A 38 -9.16 -15.39 -12.05
CA VAL A 38 -9.76 -16.60 -12.66
C VAL A 38 -11.28 -16.49 -12.77
N ARG A 39 -11.95 -16.01 -11.71
CA ARG A 39 -13.41 -15.93 -11.56
C ARG A 39 -13.84 -14.63 -10.87
N PRO A 40 -13.73 -13.48 -11.57
CA PRO A 40 -14.10 -12.19 -11.00
C PRO A 40 -15.58 -12.13 -10.62
N ASP A 41 -16.44 -12.81 -11.36
CA ASP A 41 -17.88 -12.90 -11.11
C ASP A 41 -18.23 -13.48 -9.73
N LEU A 42 -17.49 -14.49 -9.27
CA LEU A 42 -17.70 -15.08 -7.95
C LEU A 42 -17.17 -14.18 -6.83
N CYS A 43 -16.09 -13.44 -7.09
CA CYS A 43 -15.60 -12.44 -6.14
C CYS A 43 -16.62 -11.31 -5.96
N ASP A 44 -17.24 -10.85 -7.04
CA ASP A 44 -18.26 -9.79 -6.99
C ASP A 44 -19.52 -10.25 -6.24
N GLN A 45 -19.92 -11.53 -6.40
CA GLN A 45 -21.02 -12.10 -5.61
C GLN A 45 -20.68 -12.16 -4.11
N ALA A 46 -19.46 -12.58 -3.76
CA ALA A 46 -19.00 -12.61 -2.38
C ALA A 46 -18.94 -11.19 -1.78
N ASP A 47 -18.51 -10.20 -2.57
CA ASP A 47 -18.51 -8.79 -2.18
C ASP A 47 -19.92 -8.28 -1.91
N ALA A 48 -20.86 -8.52 -2.82
CA ALA A 48 -22.25 -8.13 -2.65
C ALA A 48 -22.87 -8.77 -1.39
N THR A 49 -22.52 -10.02 -1.11
CA THR A 49 -22.96 -10.73 0.09
C THR A 49 -22.39 -10.09 1.36
N ALA A 50 -21.09 -9.79 1.39
CA ALA A 50 -20.44 -9.13 2.51
C ALA A 50 -21.01 -7.72 2.74
N ALA A 51 -21.26 -6.97 1.67
CA ALA A 51 -21.93 -5.66 1.73
C ALA A 51 -23.33 -5.77 2.34
N GLY A 52 -24.07 -6.82 1.98
CA GLY A 52 -25.38 -7.12 2.57
C GLY A 52 -25.35 -7.35 4.09
N PHE A 53 -24.19 -7.76 4.65
CA PHE A 53 -23.97 -7.88 6.09
C PHE A 53 -23.39 -6.61 6.73
N GLY A 54 -23.16 -5.54 5.97
CA GLY A 54 -22.55 -4.30 6.46
C GLY A 54 -21.02 -4.36 6.58
N GLU A 55 -20.38 -5.40 6.04
CA GLU A 55 -18.92 -5.60 6.08
C GLU A 55 -18.21 -4.82 4.96
N ASP A 56 -18.65 -3.59 4.70
CA ASP A 56 -18.21 -2.76 3.57
C ASP A 56 -16.72 -2.36 3.64
N TRP A 57 -16.09 -2.55 4.80
CA TRP A 57 -14.66 -2.31 5.03
C TRP A 57 -13.77 -3.41 4.45
N MET A 58 -14.32 -4.60 4.17
CA MET A 58 -13.59 -5.70 3.50
C MET A 58 -13.63 -5.62 1.97
N LEU A 59 -14.51 -4.79 1.42
CA LEU A 59 -14.67 -4.65 -0.01
C LEU A 59 -13.43 -3.97 -0.59
N ASP A 60 -12.91 -4.56 -1.66
CA ASP A 60 -11.84 -3.99 -2.46
C ASP A 60 -12.39 -2.78 -3.20
N ARG A 61 -12.38 -1.63 -2.52
CA ARG A 61 -12.78 -0.37 -3.11
C ARG A 61 -11.67 0.04 -4.06
N PRO A 62 -11.95 0.29 -5.36
CA PRO A 62 -11.03 1.07 -6.15
C PRO A 62 -10.92 2.42 -5.44
N GLU A 63 -9.85 2.61 -4.68
CA GLU A 63 -9.51 3.94 -4.18
C GLU A 63 -9.19 4.73 -5.44
N VAL A 64 -10.15 5.54 -5.89
CA VAL A 64 -9.90 6.53 -6.93
C VAL A 64 -8.93 7.52 -6.29
N ILE A 65 -7.65 7.29 -6.53
CA ILE A 65 -6.59 8.15 -6.04
C ILE A 65 -6.56 9.36 -6.96
N GLU A 66 -7.14 10.47 -6.49
CA GLU A 66 -7.00 11.78 -7.12
C GLU A 66 -5.49 12.13 -7.17
N PRO A 67 -4.89 12.33 -8.37
CA PRO A 67 -3.44 12.52 -8.49
C PRO A 67 -2.91 13.76 -7.75
N ASP A 68 -3.76 14.78 -7.61
CA ASP A 68 -3.53 16.04 -6.91
C ASP A 68 -3.86 15.97 -5.40
N ARG A 69 -4.32 14.83 -4.90
CA ARG A 69 -4.53 14.62 -3.47
C ARG A 69 -3.20 14.81 -2.72
N GLU A 70 -3.22 15.74 -1.78
CA GLU A 70 -2.13 15.99 -0.87
C GLU A 70 -2.04 14.89 0.20
N LEU A 71 -0.86 14.30 0.35
CA LEU A 71 -0.58 13.23 1.29
C LEU A 71 0.56 13.63 2.22
N THR A 72 0.39 13.34 3.51
CA THR A 72 1.50 13.37 4.45
C THR A 72 2.51 12.27 4.14
N THR A 73 3.69 12.33 4.77
CA THR A 73 4.69 11.26 4.62
C THR A 73 4.14 9.89 5.07
N ALA A 74 3.28 9.85 6.10
CA ALA A 74 2.67 8.62 6.57
C ALA A 74 1.63 8.08 5.57
N GLN A 75 0.76 8.94 5.05
CA GLN A 75 -0.25 8.57 4.05
C GLN A 75 0.38 8.13 2.73
N ALA A 76 1.43 8.82 2.27
CA ALA A 76 2.19 8.42 1.08
C ALA A 76 2.84 7.04 1.26
N ALA A 77 3.32 6.73 2.47
CA ALA A 77 3.92 5.43 2.79
C ALA A 77 2.89 4.31 2.79
N GLU A 78 1.71 4.57 3.36
CA GLU A 78 0.57 3.64 3.35
C GLU A 78 0.08 3.37 1.92
N LEU A 79 -0.07 4.41 1.10
CA LEU A 79 -0.53 4.33 -0.29
C LEU A 79 0.26 3.29 -1.12
N VAL A 80 1.57 3.21 -0.90
CA VAL A 80 2.47 2.32 -1.66
C VAL A 80 3.06 1.19 -0.83
N ASN A 81 2.53 1.00 0.38
CA ASN A 81 2.88 -0.06 1.32
C ASN A 81 4.40 -0.14 1.62
N VAL A 82 5.00 0.99 1.99
CA VAL A 82 6.42 1.09 2.41
C VAL A 82 6.54 1.81 3.75
N SER A 83 7.75 1.89 4.30
CA SER A 83 7.99 2.68 5.52
C SER A 83 8.01 4.20 5.24
N PRO A 84 7.59 5.07 6.18
CA PRO A 84 7.75 6.52 6.06
C PRO A 84 9.20 6.97 5.84
N LEU A 85 10.17 6.21 6.34
CA LEU A 85 11.59 6.46 6.08
C LEU A 85 11.95 6.24 4.60
N THR A 86 11.34 5.26 3.95
CA THR A 86 11.51 5.00 2.51
C THR A 86 11.05 6.18 1.68
N ILE A 87 9.87 6.76 1.99
CA ILE A 87 9.37 7.98 1.33
C ILE A 87 10.35 9.15 1.49
N ARG A 88 10.88 9.37 2.71
CA ARG A 88 11.89 10.41 2.95
C ARG A 88 13.17 10.19 2.14
N LYS A 89 13.59 8.93 1.98
CA LYS A 89 14.75 8.59 1.13
C LYS A 89 14.47 8.91 -0.33
N TRP A 90 13.31 8.53 -0.87
CA TRP A 90 12.93 8.84 -2.25
C TRP A 90 12.94 10.34 -2.52
N ALA A 91 12.51 11.16 -1.55
CA ALA A 91 12.55 12.62 -1.66
C ALA A 91 13.96 13.22 -1.72
N CYS A 92 15.01 12.43 -1.44
CA CYS A 92 16.40 12.85 -1.55
C CYS A 92 17.10 12.29 -2.80
N LEU A 93 16.52 11.29 -3.47
CA LEU A 93 17.07 10.67 -4.67
C LEU A 93 16.75 11.51 -5.92
N ASP A 94 17.65 11.47 -6.90
CA ASP A 94 17.42 12.04 -8.22
C ASP A 94 16.66 11.04 -9.10
N HIS A 95 15.93 11.57 -10.08
CA HIS A 95 15.19 10.75 -11.03
C HIS A 95 16.20 10.04 -11.96
N PRO A 96 16.09 8.72 -12.17
CA PRO A 96 17.09 7.95 -12.92
C PRO A 96 17.22 8.40 -14.38
N ASP A 97 16.11 8.82 -15.00
CA ASP A 97 16.11 9.28 -16.40
C ASP A 97 16.35 10.79 -16.55
N ASP A 98 16.26 11.56 -15.46
CA ASP A 98 16.42 13.03 -15.48
C ASP A 98 17.04 13.51 -14.16
N PRO A 99 18.38 13.60 -14.06
CA PRO A 99 19.07 14.00 -12.84
C PRO A 99 18.71 15.42 -12.36
N THR A 100 18.05 16.24 -13.17
CA THR A 100 17.62 17.59 -12.76
C THR A 100 16.36 17.55 -11.90
N ARG A 101 15.68 16.40 -11.83
CA ARG A 101 14.46 16.19 -11.06
C ARG A 101 14.71 15.23 -9.90
N LYS A 102 13.95 15.43 -8.81
CA LYS A 102 13.91 14.45 -7.71
C LYS A 102 12.99 13.30 -8.08
N LEU A 103 13.35 12.09 -7.63
CA LEU A 103 12.52 10.89 -7.77
C LEU A 103 11.13 11.11 -7.15
N LEU A 104 11.08 11.76 -5.99
CA LEU A 104 9.83 12.19 -5.36
C LEU A 104 9.94 13.67 -4.95
N PRO A 105 9.40 14.60 -5.74
CA PRO A 105 9.36 16.02 -5.38
C PRO A 105 8.55 16.24 -4.09
N ARG A 106 9.02 17.14 -3.23
CA ARG A 106 8.21 17.63 -2.09
C ARG A 106 7.23 18.66 -2.64
N PHE A 107 5.94 18.49 -2.36
CA PHE A 107 4.91 19.41 -2.83
C PHE A 107 4.84 20.65 -1.94
N ASP A 108 4.67 20.44 -0.63
CA ASP A 108 4.53 21.52 0.34
C ASP A 108 5.06 21.10 1.73
N LYS A 109 5.11 22.05 2.66
CA LYS A 109 5.47 21.84 4.05
C LYS A 109 4.44 22.49 4.98
N ARG A 110 3.65 21.67 5.66
CA ARG A 110 2.68 22.11 6.67
C ARG A 110 3.29 21.94 8.06
N GLY A 111 3.90 23.01 8.56
CA GLY A 111 4.62 23.00 9.85
C GLY A 111 5.86 22.11 9.80
N ARG A 112 5.85 20.99 10.53
CA ARG A 112 6.94 19.98 10.51
C ARG A 112 6.72 18.86 9.50
N GLU A 113 5.54 18.80 8.89
CA GLU A 113 5.16 17.72 7.99
C GLU A 113 5.45 18.07 6.54
N THR A 114 6.10 17.15 5.82
CA THR A 114 6.28 17.26 4.37
C THR A 114 5.10 16.60 3.68
N VAL A 115 4.55 17.32 2.71
CA VAL A 115 3.40 16.91 1.91
C VAL A 115 3.88 16.54 0.50
N TYR A 116 3.23 15.53 -0.08
CA TYR A 116 3.48 15.01 -1.42
C TYR A 116 2.17 14.91 -2.18
N LEU A 117 2.22 14.96 -3.51
CA LEU A 117 1.05 14.64 -4.33
C LEU A 117 0.97 13.13 -4.56
N ALA A 118 -0.23 12.56 -4.44
CA ALA A 118 -0.46 11.14 -4.63
C ALA A 118 0.06 10.63 -5.99
N GLY A 119 -0.16 11.41 -7.07
CA GLY A 119 0.34 11.10 -8.40
C GLY A 119 1.86 10.97 -8.46
N GLN A 120 2.60 11.86 -7.80
CA GLN A 120 4.06 11.83 -7.75
C GLN A 120 4.59 10.64 -6.95
N VAL A 121 3.88 10.24 -5.89
CA VAL A 121 4.22 9.06 -5.08
C VAL A 121 4.06 7.79 -5.92
N LEU A 122 2.96 7.67 -6.69
CA LEU A 122 2.72 6.55 -7.59
C LEU A 122 3.72 6.51 -8.76
N GLU A 123 4.06 7.67 -9.32
CA GLU A 123 5.06 7.80 -10.37
C GLU A 123 6.44 7.33 -9.89
N ALA A 124 6.87 7.73 -8.70
CA ALA A 124 8.13 7.29 -8.10
C ALA A 124 8.20 5.75 -7.97
N VAL A 125 7.09 5.11 -7.59
CA VAL A 125 6.99 3.63 -7.56
C VAL A 125 7.12 3.04 -8.95
N ALA A 126 6.43 3.60 -9.94
CA ALA A 126 6.50 3.10 -11.32
C ALA A 126 7.93 3.18 -11.88
N VAL A 127 8.62 4.29 -11.62
CA VAL A 127 10.03 4.49 -11.97
C VAL A 127 10.93 3.43 -11.31
N LEU A 128 10.80 3.23 -9.99
CA LEU A 128 11.60 2.23 -9.28
C LEU A 128 11.31 0.80 -9.71
N ARG A 129 10.06 0.48 -10.07
CA ARG A 129 9.69 -0.83 -10.63
C ARG A 129 10.32 -1.06 -11.99
N ARG A 130 10.36 -0.05 -12.86
CA ARG A 130 11.01 -0.13 -14.18
C ARG A 130 12.53 -0.28 -14.07
N ALA A 131 13.14 0.32 -13.06
CA ALA A 131 14.59 0.24 -12.83
C ALA A 131 15.05 -1.10 -12.23
N LYS A 132 14.12 -1.94 -11.75
CA LYS A 132 14.44 -3.25 -11.20
C LYS A 132 14.26 -4.32 -12.30
N PRO A 133 15.34 -5.03 -12.70
CA PRO A 133 15.27 -6.08 -13.72
C PRO A 133 14.45 -7.30 -13.26
#